data_AF-A0A2D4TER9-F1
#
_entry.id   AF-A0A2D4TER9-F1
#
_cell.length_a   1.000
_cell.length_b   1.000
_cell.length_c   1.000
_cell.angle_alpha   90.00
_cell.angle_beta   90.00
_cell.angle_gamma   90.00
#
_symmetry.space_group_name_H-M   'P 1'
#
loop_
_entity.id
_entity.type
_entity.pdbx_description
1 polymer ?
#
loop_
_entity_poly.entity_id
_entity_poly.type
_entity_poly.pdbx_seq_one_letter_code
_entity_poly.pdbx_strand_id
1 'polypeptide(L)'
;MNEFIKFITSYPVWVRISLIGLCVSAAILLLFFKSEPPSEDQTLKTKLNNLGITQLDLEILILITEPYELDARTTRWIAAKLNEHEINVKYSRSNLIRKGLILDAQQSSDGNTHEDLILINEKGRRFLAENGFL
;
A
#
# COMPACT_ATOMS: atom_id res chain seq x y z
N MET A 1 30.40 29.83 -22.59
CA MET A 1 30.71 30.31 -21.23
C MET A 1 31.09 31.80 -21.19
N ASN A 2 32.04 32.29 -22.00
CA ASN A 2 32.47 33.70 -21.98
C ASN A 2 31.39 34.73 -22.36
N GLU A 3 30.49 34.40 -23.28
CA GLU A 3 29.37 35.27 -23.71
C GLU A 3 28.38 35.53 -22.56
N PHE A 4 28.10 34.49 -21.76
CA PHE A 4 27.15 34.57 -20.64
C PHE A 4 27.68 35.41 -19.48
N ILE A 5 28.99 35.30 -19.19
CA ILE A 5 29.64 36.13 -18.18
C ILE A 5 29.61 37.59 -18.60
N LYS A 6 29.94 37.89 -19.87
CA LYS A 6 29.85 39.26 -20.43
C LYS A 6 28.43 39.84 -20.31
N PHE A 7 27.41 39.05 -20.62
CA PHE A 7 26.01 39.42 -20.50
C PHE A 7 25.59 39.73 -19.05
N ILE A 8 25.98 38.92 -18.06
CA ILE A 8 25.67 39.23 -16.65
C ILE A 8 26.42 40.48 -16.17
N THR A 9 27.65 40.67 -16.65
CA THR A 9 28.48 41.84 -16.30
C THR A 9 28.09 43.14 -17.01
N SER A 10 27.16 43.13 -17.96
CA SER A 10 26.64 44.38 -18.55
C SER A 10 25.49 44.99 -17.75
N TYR A 11 24.89 44.25 -16.81
CA TYR A 11 23.80 44.74 -15.98
C TYR A 11 24.28 45.42 -14.69
N PRO A 12 23.50 46.36 -14.13
CA PRO A 12 23.79 46.98 -12.83
C PRO A 12 23.94 45.92 -11.72
N VAL A 13 24.77 46.20 -10.72
CA VAL A 13 25.12 45.27 -9.62
C VAL A 13 23.87 44.68 -8.94
N TRP A 14 22.85 45.50 -8.73
CA TRP A 14 21.58 45.10 -8.09
C TRP A 14 20.87 43.96 -8.85
N VAL A 15 20.86 44.02 -10.19
CA VAL A 15 20.23 43.00 -11.05
C VAL A 15 20.98 41.67 -10.96
N ARG A 16 22.31 41.71 -10.83
CA ARG A 16 23.14 40.50 -10.68
C ARG A 16 22.86 39.80 -9.36
N ILE A 17 22.72 40.56 -8.28
CA ILE A 17 22.41 40.03 -6.95
C ILE A 17 21.03 39.37 -6.96
N SER A 18 20.02 40.00 -7.58
CA SER A 18 18.68 39.43 -7.72
C SER A 18 18.67 38.12 -8.52
N LEU A 19 19.43 38.05 -9.63
CA LEU A 19 19.51 36.84 -10.45
C LEU A 19 20.17 35.67 -9.70
N ILE A 20 21.25 35.95 -8.96
CA ILE A 20 21.92 34.94 -8.12
C ILE A 20 20.98 34.48 -7.00
N GLY A 21 20.26 35.41 -6.36
CA GLY A 21 19.28 35.08 -5.33
C GLY A 21 18.15 34.19 -5.85
N LEU A 22 17.66 34.45 -7.06
CA LEU A 22 16.62 33.64 -7.70
C LEU A 22 17.12 32.23 -8.05
N CYS A 23 18.35 32.10 -8.55
CA CYS A 23 18.99 30.81 -8.79
C CYS A 23 19.22 30.01 -7.50
N VAL A 24 19.68 30.66 -6.43
CA VAL A 24 19.88 30.01 -5.12
C VAL A 24 18.53 29.57 -4.53
N SER A 25 17.50 30.40 -4.63
CA SER A 25 16.15 30.09 -4.14
C SER A 25 15.52 28.93 -4.92
N ALA A 26 15.69 28.92 -6.25
CA ALA A 26 15.27 27.81 -7.10
C ALA A 26 16.03 26.52 -6.77
N ALA A 27 17.34 26.60 -6.49
CA ALA A 27 18.13 25.45 -6.07
C ALA A 27 17.68 24.91 -4.70
N ILE A 28 17.37 25.78 -3.74
CA ILE A 28 16.83 25.39 -2.43
C ILE A 28 15.46 24.72 -2.59
N LEU A 29 14.55 25.31 -3.37
CA LEU A 29 13.24 24.71 -3.67
C LEU A 29 13.39 23.33 -4.32
N LEU A 30 14.33 23.18 -5.26
CA LEU A 30 14.62 21.89 -5.87
C LEU A 30 15.18 20.88 -4.86
N LEU A 31 15.96 21.28 -3.85
CA LEU A 31 16.41 20.37 -2.79
C LEU A 31 15.25 19.89 -1.91
N PHE A 32 14.27 20.76 -1.61
CA PHE A 32 13.05 20.38 -0.87
C PHE A 32 12.13 19.48 -1.71
N PHE A 33 11.98 19.72 -3.01
CA PHE A 33 11.13 18.87 -3.87
C PHE A 33 11.82 17.58 -4.36
N LYS A 34 13.15 17.51 -4.35
CA LYS A 34 13.90 16.35 -4.85
C LYS A 34 14.10 15.24 -3.81
N SER A 35 13.60 15.40 -2.59
CA SER A 35 14.04 14.56 -1.47
C SER A 35 12.92 14.14 -0.52
N GLU A 36 11.76 13.76 -1.05
CA GLU A 36 11.02 12.65 -0.43
C GLU A 36 11.18 11.47 -1.37
N PRO A 37 12.10 10.51 -1.11
CA PRO A 37 11.92 9.19 -1.71
C PRO A 37 10.48 8.78 -1.39
N PRO A 38 9.70 8.25 -2.36
CA PRO A 38 8.35 7.81 -2.05
C PRO A 38 8.50 6.87 -0.86
N SER A 39 7.91 7.26 0.28
CA SER A 39 8.01 6.46 1.49
C SER A 39 7.59 5.03 1.13
N GLU A 40 8.21 4.03 1.74
CA GLU A 40 7.85 2.63 1.45
C GLU A 40 6.31 2.45 1.52
N ASP A 41 5.65 3.17 2.43
CA ASP A 41 4.19 3.30 2.51
C ASP A 41 3.49 3.83 1.24
N GLN A 42 4.02 4.86 0.59
CA GLN A 42 3.46 5.36 -0.67
C GLN A 42 3.66 4.33 -1.79
N THR A 43 4.84 3.72 -1.87
CA THR A 43 5.11 2.70 -2.90
C THR A 43 4.23 1.46 -2.72
N LEU A 44 4.01 1.02 -1.48
CA LEU A 44 3.11 -0.08 -1.14
C LEU A 44 1.66 0.26 -1.43
N LYS A 45 1.18 1.46 -1.05
CA LYS A 45 -0.18 1.91 -1.37
C LYS A 45 -0.41 1.99 -2.87
N THR A 46 0.55 2.49 -3.65
CA THR A 46 0.44 2.52 -5.12
C THR A 46 0.44 1.10 -5.70
N LYS A 47 1.30 0.19 -5.21
CA LYS A 47 1.32 -1.22 -5.64
C LYS A 47 0.00 -1.93 -5.32
N LEU A 48 -0.55 -1.73 -4.13
CA LEU A 48 -1.84 -2.29 -3.68
C LEU A 48 -3.01 -1.75 -4.52
N ASN A 49 -3.04 -0.45 -4.78
CA ASN A 49 -4.05 0.17 -5.65
C ASN A 49 -4.01 -0.39 -7.08
N ASN A 50 -2.82 -0.63 -7.63
CA ASN A 50 -2.67 -1.25 -8.96
C ASN A 50 -3.20 -2.69 -9.00
N LEU A 51 -3.08 -3.42 -7.88
CA LEU A 51 -3.65 -4.76 -7.71
C LEU A 51 -5.15 -4.72 -7.34
N GLY A 52 -5.70 -3.52 -7.13
CA GLY A 52 -7.07 -3.27 -6.74
C GLY A 52 -7.45 -3.84 -5.38
N ILE A 53 -6.47 -4.10 -4.51
CA ILE A 53 -6.68 -4.61 -3.15
C ILE A 53 -6.29 -3.53 -2.14
N THR A 54 -6.97 -3.50 -1.01
CA THR A 54 -6.63 -2.60 0.10
C THR A 54 -5.49 -3.19 0.94
N GLN A 55 -4.91 -2.38 1.82
CA GLN A 55 -3.94 -2.87 2.79
C GLN A 55 -4.56 -3.95 3.71
N LEU A 56 -5.79 -3.73 4.17
CA LEU A 56 -6.53 -4.70 4.97
C LEU A 56 -6.76 -6.01 4.22
N ASP A 57 -7.06 -5.96 2.91
CA ASP A 57 -7.20 -7.15 2.06
C ASP A 57 -5.89 -7.96 2.03
N LEU A 58 -4.74 -7.28 1.90
CA LEU A 58 -3.42 -7.93 1.91
C LEU A 58 -3.12 -8.56 3.27
N GLU A 59 -3.34 -7.83 4.35
CA GLU A 59 -3.10 -8.31 5.72
C GLU A 59 -3.95 -9.56 6.02
N ILE A 60 -5.22 -9.57 5.60
CA ILE A 60 -6.09 -10.73 5.72
C ILE A 60 -5.55 -11.92 4.92
N LEU A 61 -5.12 -11.70 3.67
CA LEU A 61 -4.57 -12.77 2.82
C LEU A 61 -3.29 -13.38 3.41
N ILE A 62 -2.35 -12.55 3.86
CA ILE A 62 -1.11 -13.00 4.51
C ILE A 62 -1.45 -13.77 5.78
N LEU A 63 -2.31 -13.19 6.62
CA LEU A 63 -2.70 -13.80 7.88
C LEU A 63 -3.24 -15.21 7.62
N ILE A 64 -4.20 -15.38 6.71
CA ILE A 64 -4.81 -16.69 6.39
C ILE A 64 -3.77 -17.72 5.90
N THR A 65 -2.69 -17.29 5.25
CA THR A 65 -1.62 -18.20 4.78
C THR A 65 -0.65 -18.68 5.86
N GLU A 66 -0.62 -18.06 7.04
CA GLU A 66 0.28 -18.49 8.10
C GLU A 66 -0.02 -19.94 8.55
N PRO A 67 1.00 -20.74 8.87
CA PRO A 67 0.78 -22.07 9.41
C PRO A 67 0.19 -21.96 10.82
N TYR A 68 -1.10 -22.26 10.95
CA TYR A 68 -1.81 -22.36 12.23
C TYR A 68 -2.51 -23.71 12.33
N GLU A 69 -2.67 -24.23 13.55
CA GLU A 69 -3.22 -25.56 13.85
C GLU A 69 -4.69 -25.76 13.41
N LEU A 70 -5.37 -24.68 13.03
CA LEU A 70 -6.73 -24.70 12.51
C LEU A 70 -6.71 -24.13 11.09
N ASP A 71 -6.84 -25.03 10.10
CA ASP A 71 -6.89 -24.69 8.67
C ASP A 71 -8.03 -23.73 8.30
N ALA A 72 -8.94 -23.45 9.22
CA ALA A 72 -10.13 -22.65 9.00
C ALA A 72 -10.21 -21.46 9.98
N ARG A 73 -10.31 -20.25 9.43
CA ARG A 73 -10.26 -19.00 10.20
C ARG A 73 -11.58 -18.26 10.11
N THR A 74 -12.16 -17.93 11.27
CA THR A 74 -13.41 -17.16 11.31
C THR A 74 -13.14 -15.66 11.15
N THR A 75 -14.14 -14.93 10.65
CA THR A 75 -14.07 -13.45 10.53
C THR A 75 -13.74 -12.80 11.89
N ARG A 76 -14.33 -13.31 12.97
CA ARG A 76 -14.11 -12.81 14.33
C ARG A 76 -12.67 -13.02 14.79
N TRP A 77 -12.08 -14.17 14.47
CA TRP A 77 -10.68 -14.47 14.80
C TRP A 77 -9.72 -13.52 14.05
N ILE A 78 -9.98 -13.29 12.76
CA ILE A 78 -9.18 -12.36 11.94
C ILE A 78 -9.27 -10.93 12.47
N ALA A 79 -10.48 -10.47 12.80
CA ALA A 79 -10.69 -9.14 13.37
C ALA A 79 -9.93 -8.94 14.69
N ALA A 80 -9.95 -9.95 15.57
CA ALA A 80 -9.20 -9.91 16.82
C ALA A 80 -7.68 -9.87 16.61
N LYS A 81 -7.16 -10.59 15.60
CA LYS A 81 -5.73 -10.64 15.29
C LYS A 81 -5.20 -9.36 14.67
N LEU A 82 -5.98 -8.74 13.80
CA LEU A 82 -5.61 -7.46 13.16
C LEU A 82 -5.94 -6.25 14.02
N ASN A 83 -6.56 -6.45 15.20
CA ASN A 83 -7.09 -5.37 16.04
C ASN A 83 -8.01 -4.43 15.26
N GLU A 84 -8.87 -5.02 14.43
CA GLU A 84 -9.75 -4.34 13.49
C GLU A 84 -11.21 -4.60 13.79
N HIS A 85 -12.09 -3.70 13.32
CA HIS A 85 -13.52 -3.87 13.53
C HIS A 85 -14.07 -5.00 12.64
N GLU A 86 -14.87 -5.92 13.19
CA GLU A 86 -15.38 -7.10 12.46
C GLU A 86 -16.12 -6.73 11.17
N ILE A 87 -16.80 -5.57 11.16
CA ILE A 87 -17.48 -5.02 9.97
C ILE A 87 -16.48 -4.77 8.83
N ASN A 88 -15.32 -4.18 9.11
CA ASN A 88 -14.30 -3.90 8.09
C ASN A 88 -13.76 -5.20 7.50
N VAL A 89 -13.54 -6.20 8.35
CA VAL A 89 -13.11 -7.54 7.94
C VAL A 89 -14.18 -8.22 7.09
N LYS A 90 -15.48 -8.08 7.41
CA LYS A 90 -16.58 -8.60 6.56
C LYS A 90 -16.61 -7.95 5.17
N TYR A 91 -16.40 -6.64 5.09
CA TYR A 91 -16.32 -5.93 3.82
C TYR A 91 -15.12 -6.39 2.99
N SER A 92 -13.94 -6.46 3.60
CA SER A 92 -12.72 -6.94 2.95
C SER A 92 -12.85 -8.40 2.47
N ARG A 93 -13.38 -9.28 3.33
CA ARG A 93 -13.73 -10.67 2.98
C ARG A 93 -14.63 -10.72 1.74
N SER A 94 -15.72 -9.97 1.73
CA SER A 94 -16.64 -9.92 0.59
C SER A 94 -15.94 -9.47 -0.70
N ASN A 95 -15.01 -8.50 -0.60
CA ASN A 95 -14.20 -8.04 -1.72
C ASN A 95 -13.24 -9.13 -2.23
N LEU A 96 -12.56 -9.82 -1.32
CA LEU A 96 -11.62 -10.91 -1.62
C LEU A 96 -12.31 -12.13 -2.24
N ILE A 97 -13.53 -12.47 -1.79
CA ILE A 97 -14.37 -13.53 -2.39
C ILE A 97 -14.75 -13.15 -3.82
N ARG A 98 -15.22 -11.92 -4.05
CA ARG A 98 -15.58 -11.43 -5.39
C ARG A 98 -14.39 -11.47 -6.36
N LYS A 99 -13.18 -11.24 -5.86
CA LYS A 99 -11.93 -11.36 -6.64
C LYS A 99 -11.48 -12.82 -6.85
N GLY A 100 -12.12 -13.75 -6.15
CA GLY A 100 -11.82 -15.17 -6.16
C GLY A 100 -10.44 -15.46 -5.57
N LEU A 101 -10.04 -14.76 -4.51
CA LEU A 101 -8.77 -14.98 -3.80
C LEU A 101 -8.96 -15.84 -2.55
N ILE A 102 -10.16 -15.79 -1.97
CA ILE A 102 -10.57 -16.62 -0.82
C ILE A 102 -11.90 -17.32 -1.13
N LEU A 103 -12.17 -18.37 -0.39
CA LEU A 103 -13.43 -19.13 -0.40
C LEU A 103 -14.05 -19.05 0.99
N ASP A 104 -15.37 -18.93 1.00
CA ASP A 104 -16.16 -19.13 2.20
C ASP A 104 -16.50 -20.61 2.31
N ALA A 105 -16.13 -21.20 3.45
CA ALA A 105 -16.65 -22.49 3.88
C ALA A 105 -17.58 -22.24 5.07
N GLN A 106 -18.77 -22.83 5.04
CA GLN A 106 -19.63 -22.84 6.21
C GLN A 106 -19.37 -24.11 6.99
N GLN A 107 -18.92 -23.98 8.23
CA GLN A 107 -18.93 -25.11 9.16
C GLN A 107 -20.22 -25.05 9.97
N SER A 108 -21.03 -26.10 9.88
CA SER A 108 -22.12 -26.31 10.82
C SER A 108 -21.53 -26.79 12.14
N SER A 109 -21.35 -25.89 13.10
CA SER A 109 -21.09 -26.28 14.48
C SER A 109 -22.45 -26.49 15.16
N ASP A 110 -22.81 -27.75 15.42
CA ASP A 110 -24.00 -28.16 16.18
C ASP A 110 -25.35 -27.57 15.72
N GLY A 111 -25.60 -27.52 14.41
CA GLY A 111 -26.93 -27.29 13.81
C GLY A 111 -27.53 -25.89 13.98
N ASN A 112 -26.99 -25.05 14.87
CA ASN A 112 -27.52 -23.72 15.18
C ASN A 112 -26.50 -22.58 15.04
N THR A 113 -25.20 -22.89 14.92
CA THR A 113 -24.16 -21.86 14.78
C THR A 113 -23.44 -22.06 13.46
N HIS A 114 -23.76 -21.21 12.47
CA HIS A 114 -23.03 -21.12 11.23
C HIS A 114 -21.77 -20.29 11.48
N GLU A 115 -20.63 -20.95 11.59
CA GLU A 115 -19.35 -20.26 11.59
C GLU A 115 -18.86 -20.11 10.15
N ASP A 116 -18.73 -18.85 9.73
CA ASP A 116 -18.16 -18.50 8.44
C ASP A 116 -16.64 -18.68 8.50
N LEU A 117 -16.15 -19.75 7.91
CA LEU A 117 -14.74 -20.02 7.73
C LEU A 117 -14.23 -19.39 6.45
N ILE A 118 -13.03 -18.83 6.54
CA ILE A 118 -12.33 -18.21 5.42
C ILE A 118 -11.13 -19.07 5.07
N LEU A 119 -11.08 -19.51 3.81
CA LEU A 119 -10.01 -20.34 3.26
C LEU A 119 -9.34 -19.61 2.10
N ILE A 120 -8.01 -19.61 2.05
CA ILE A 120 -7.31 -19.10 0.86
C ILE A 120 -7.34 -20.15 -0.25
N ASN A 121 -7.69 -19.74 -1.46
CA ASN A 121 -7.67 -20.63 -2.61
C ASN A 121 -6.30 -20.60 -3.31
N GLU A 122 -6.13 -21.49 -4.30
CA GLU A 122 -4.88 -21.56 -5.05
C GLU A 122 -4.56 -20.25 -5.80
N LYS A 123 -5.58 -19.55 -6.31
CA LYS A 123 -5.42 -18.26 -6.98
C LYS A 123 -4.93 -17.17 -6.01
N GLY A 124 -5.41 -17.16 -4.78
CA GLY A 124 -4.94 -16.28 -3.71
C GLY A 124 -3.50 -16.55 -3.32
N ARG A 125 -3.12 -17.84 -3.19
CA ARG A 125 -1.72 -18.22 -2.92
C ARG A 125 -0.79 -17.80 -4.06
N ARG A 126 -1.17 -18.06 -5.32
CA ARG A 126 -0.40 -17.62 -6.49
C ARG A 126 -0.29 -16.10 -6.55
N PHE A 127 -1.38 -15.38 -6.27
CA PHE A 127 -1.38 -13.93 -6.21
C PHE A 127 -0.37 -13.38 -5.19
N LEU A 128 -0.29 -13.96 -3.99
CA LEU A 128 0.70 -13.55 -2.99
C LEU A 128 2.14 -13.85 -3.44
N ALA A 129 2.39 -15.03 -4.00
CA ALA A 129 3.71 -15.43 -4.49
C ALA A 129 4.19 -14.56 -5.68
N GLU A 130 3.34 -14.32 -6.67
CA GLU A 130 3.66 -13.50 -7.86
C GLU A 130 4.00 -12.05 -7.49
N ASN A 131 3.45 -11.55 -6.38
CA ASN A 131 3.68 -10.19 -5.91
C ASN A 131 4.77 -10.07 -4.83
N GLY A 132 5.40 -11.19 -4.45
CA GLY A 132 6.50 -11.22 -3.48
C GLY A 132 6.06 -11.00 -2.02
N PHE A 133 4.83 -11.41 -1.68
CA PHE A 133 4.27 -11.31 -0.34
C PHE A 133 4.32 -12.64 0.44
N LEU A 134 4.84 -13.71 -0.19
CA LEU A 134 4.94 -15.07 0.34
C LEU A 134 6.32 -15.66 0.02
#